data_AF-A0A1C0VI11-F1
#
_entry.id   AF-A0A1C0VI11-F1
#
_cell.length_a   1.000
_cell.length_b   1.000
_cell.length_c   1.000
_cell.angle_alpha   90.00
_cell.angle_beta   90.00
_cell.angle_gamma   90.00
#
_symmetry.space_group_name_H-M   'P 1'
#
loop_
_entity.id
_entity.type
_entity.pdbx_description
1 polymer ?
#
loop_
_entity_poly.entity_id
_entity_poly.type
_entity_poly.pdbx_seq_one_letter_code
_entity_poly.pdbx_strand_id
1 'polypeptide(L)' 'MSDHPSIYINVDSQSEIAIKKIVDKIISSGKMSRQDHTLLLSHVFANGQFSDRVRRQINRILDEIQTGQLKFMNW' A
#
# COMPACT_ATOMS: atom_id res chain seq x y z
N MET A 1 12.01 17.77 29.66
CA MET A 1 10.87 17.03 29.11
C MET A 1 9.88 18.07 28.62
N SER A 2 9.74 18.18 27.31
CA SER A 2 8.80 19.11 26.68
C SER A 2 8.05 18.32 25.62
N ASP A 3 6.90 17.78 25.99
CA ASP A 3 5.99 17.10 25.08
C ASP A 3 5.31 18.16 24.22
N HIS A 4 5.89 18.43 23.06
CA HIS A 4 5.16 19.11 21.99
C HIS A 4 4.19 18.10 21.38
N PRO A 5 2.87 18.35 21.39
CA PRO A 5 1.95 17.50 20.66
C PRO A 5 2.27 17.69 19.18
N SER A 6 2.96 16.71 18.60
CA SER A 6 3.26 16.73 17.18
C SER A 6 1.95 16.56 16.43
N ILE A 7 1.36 17.68 16.02
CA ILE A 7 0.28 17.71 15.05
C ILE A 7 0.93 17.35 13.71
N TYR A 8 1.22 16.08 13.51
CA TYR A 8 1.58 15.54 12.20
C TYR A 8 0.32 15.62 11.34
N ILE A 9 0.11 16.77 10.69
CA ILE A 9 -0.75 16.85 9.52
C ILE A 9 -0.01 16.04 8.45
N ASN A 10 -0.33 14.75 8.39
CA ASN A 10 0.19 13.86 7.37
C ASN A 10 -0.51 14.25 6.06
N VAL A 11 0.04 15.23 5.36
CA VAL A 11 -0.36 15.56 4.00
C VAL A 11 0.13 14.39 3.16
N ASP A 12 -0.78 13.44 2.88
CA ASP A 12 -0.46 12.25 2.09
C ASP A 12 0.17 12.70 0.77
N SER A 13 1.36 12.18 0.47
CA SER A 13 2.00 12.43 -0.82
C SER A 13 1.13 11.85 -1.95
N GLN A 14 1.24 12.40 -3.16
CA GLN A 14 0.50 11.87 -4.32
C GLN A 14 0.80 10.38 -4.56
N SER A 15 2.02 9.94 -4.24
CA SER A 15 2.41 8.53 -4.29
C SER A 15 1.64 7.68 -3.27
N GLU A 16 1.50 8.15 -2.02
CA GLU A 16 0.73 7.44 -0.99
C GLU A 16 -0.75 7.32 -1.33
N ILE A 17 -1.33 8.38 -1.92
CA ILE A 17 -2.72 8.34 -2.40
C ILE A 17 -2.86 7.31 -3.53
N ALA A 18 -1.89 7.25 -4.46
CA ALA A 18 -1.90 6.28 -5.55
C ALA A 18 -1.77 4.84 -5.02
N ILE A 19 -0.82 4.58 -4.11
CA ILE A 19 -0.65 3.26 -3.47
C ILE A 19 -1.93 2.86 -2.75
N LYS A 20 -2.55 3.78 -1.98
CA LYS A 20 -3.83 3.51 -1.30
C LYS A 20 -4.91 3.04 -2.26
N LYS A 21 -5.10 3.75 -3.39
CA LYS A 21 -6.13 3.41 -4.38
C LYS A 21 -5.91 2.02 -4.98
N ILE A 22 -4.66 1.67 -5.27
CA ILE A 22 -4.30 0.36 -5.82
C ILE A 22 -4.56 -0.74 -4.79
N VAL A 23 -4.12 -0.54 -3.54
CA VAL A 23 -4.33 -1.49 -2.44
C VAL A 23 -5.82 -1.70 -2.18
N ASP A 24 -6.61 -0.63 -2.09
CA ASP A 24 -8.06 -0.72 -1.87
C ASP A 24 -8.76 -1.49 -3.00
N LYS A 25 -8.34 -1.30 -4.25
CA LYS A 25 -8.84 -2.06 -5.41
C LYS A 25 -8.50 -3.55 -5.29
N ILE A 26 -7.25 -3.88 -4.93
CA ILE A 26 -6.79 -5.26 -4.78
C ILE A 26 -7.58 -5.98 -3.69
N ILE A 27 -7.67 -5.36 -2.50
CA ILE A 27 -8.37 -5.95 -1.35
C ILE A 27 -9.86 -6.10 -1.65
N SER A 28 -10.52 -5.05 -2.16
CA SER A 28 -11.97 -5.13 -2.43
C SER A 28 -12.34 -6.15 -3.50
N SER A 29 -11.46 -6.39 -4.48
CA SER A 29 -11.69 -7.37 -5.53
C SER A 29 -11.24 -8.79 -5.15
N GLY A 30 -10.45 -8.96 -4.10
CA GLY A 30 -9.78 -10.21 -3.75
C GLY A 30 -8.85 -10.71 -4.87
N LYS A 31 -8.42 -9.82 -5.78
CA LYS A 31 -7.68 -10.17 -6.99
C LYS A 31 -6.52 -9.20 -7.20
N MET A 32 -5.38 -9.75 -7.59
CA MET A 32 -4.23 -8.97 -8.02
C MET A 32 -3.80 -9.40 -9.42
N SER A 33 -3.94 -8.49 -10.38
CA SER A 33 -3.39 -8.69 -11.73
C SER A 33 -1.90 -8.36 -11.78
N ARG A 34 -1.19 -8.85 -12.81
CA ARG A 34 0.20 -8.46 -13.08
C ARG A 34 0.38 -6.94 -13.25
N GLN A 35 -0.64 -6.25 -13.78
CA GLN A 35 -0.64 -4.80 -13.92
C GLN A 35 -0.73 -4.11 -12.56
N ASP A 36 -1.62 -4.57 -11.67
CA ASP A 36 -1.75 -4.05 -10.31
C ASP A 36 -0.45 -4.25 -9.52
N HIS A 37 0.18 -5.43 -9.65
CA HIS A 37 1.47 -5.73 -9.04
C HIS A 37 2.59 -4.81 -9.55
N THR A 38 2.69 -4.62 -10.87
CA THR A 38 3.69 -3.72 -11.48
C THR A 38 3.50 -2.28 -11.02
N LEU A 39 2.26 -1.80 -11.02
CA LEU A 39 1.93 -0.44 -10.62
C LEU A 39 2.18 -0.22 -9.12
N LEU A 40 1.89 -1.22 -8.27
CA LEU A 40 2.21 -1.15 -6.85
C LEU A 40 3.71 -1.04 -6.65
N LEU A 41 4.51 -1.91 -7.28
CA LEU A 41 5.97 -1.90 -7.16
C LEU A 41 6.58 -0.60 -7.69
N SER A 42 6.06 -0.03 -8.79
CA SER A 42 6.60 1.22 -9.33
C SER A 42 6.48 2.38 -8.34
N HIS A 43 5.37 2.47 -7.59
CA HIS A 43 5.16 3.51 -6.59
C HIS A 43 5.92 3.24 -5.29
N VAL A 44 6.03 1.97 -4.92
CA VAL A 44 6.78 1.49 -3.76
C VAL A 44 8.28 1.78 -3.95
N PHE A 45 8.88 1.42 -5.08
CA PHE A 45 10.32 1.62 -5.30
C PHE A 45 10.72 3.03 -5.72
N ALA A 46 9.78 3.88 -6.19
CA ALA A 46 10.10 5.25 -6.60
C ALA A 46 10.60 6.14 -5.45
N ASN A 47 10.17 5.88 -4.20
CA ASN A 47 10.41 6.80 -3.09
C ASN A 47 11.53 6.38 -2.12
N GLY A 48 12.10 5.17 -2.25
CA GLY A 48 13.26 4.68 -1.48
C GLY A 48 13.06 4.52 0.04
N GLN A 49 12.20 5.33 0.67
CA GLN A 49 11.78 5.26 2.05
C GLN A 49 10.26 5.04 2.12
N PHE A 50 9.86 3.99 2.82
CA PHE A 50 8.45 3.72 3.10
C PHE A 50 8.01 4.46 4.35
N SER A 51 6.95 5.26 4.24
CA SER A 51 6.23 5.70 5.42
C SER A 51 5.58 4.51 6.11
N ASP A 52 5.32 4.61 7.41
CA ASP A 52 4.61 3.55 8.14
C ASP A 52 3.20 3.31 7.59
N ARG A 53 2.60 4.31 6.93
CA ARG A 53 1.32 4.16 6.24
C ARG A 53 1.45 3.23 5.03
N VAL A 54 2.46 3.43 4.18
CA VAL A 54 2.73 2.55 3.03
C VAL A 54 3.06 1.14 3.50
N ARG A 55 3.89 0.99 4.54
CA ARG A 55 4.19 -0.32 5.13
C ARG A 55 2.92 -1.05 5.58
N ARG A 56 2.01 -0.37 6.28
CA ARG A 56 0.72 -0.95 6.70
C ARG A 56 -0.13 -1.39 5.50
N GLN A 57 -0.12 -0.65 4.40
CA GLN A 57 -0.87 -1.03 3.19
C GLN A 57 -0.30 -2.26 2.50
N ILE A 58 1.03 -2.35 2.39
CA ILE A 58 1.69 -3.53 1.85
C ILE A 58 1.42 -4.75 2.73
N ASN A 59 1.54 -4.61 4.05
CA ASN A 59 1.27 -5.71 4.98
C ASN A 59 -0.14 -6.27 4.82
N ARG A 60 -1.16 -5.41 4.62
CA ARG A 60 -2.52 -5.89 4.35
C ARG A 60 -2.60 -6.77 3.11
N ILE A 61 -1.91 -6.43 2.03
CA ILE A 61 -1.87 -7.30 0.84
C ILE A 61 -1.21 -8.65 1.17
N LEU A 62 -0.11 -8.63 1.93
CA LEU A 62 0.58 -9.86 2.34
C LEU A 62 -0.31 -10.74 3.25
N ASP A 63 -1.09 -10.13 4.14
CA ASP A 63 -2.05 -10.83 5.00
C ASP A 63 -3.15 -11.51 4.16
N GLU A 64 -3.71 -10.82 3.16
CA GLU A 64 -4.71 -11.40 2.24
C GLU A 64 -4.12 -12.56 1.39
N ILE A 65 -2.84 -12.49 1.03
CA ILE A 65 -2.13 -13.60 0.37
C ILE A 65 -1.98 -14.77 1.34
N GLN A 66 -1.50 -14.52 2.55
CA GLN A 66 -1.26 -15.57 3.55
C GLN A 66 -2.53 -16.29 3.97
N THR A 67 -3.65 -15.56 4.03
CA THR A 67 -4.98 -16.11 4.36
C THR A 67 -5.70 -16.74 3.17
N GLY A 68 -5.08 -16.72 1.97
CA GLY A 68 -5.64 -17.30 0.74
C GLY A 68 -6.83 -16.52 0.17
N GLN A 69 -7.09 -15.31 0.67
CA GLN A 69 -8.18 -14.44 0.22
C GLN A 69 -7.83 -13.69 -1.06
N LEU A 70 -6.54 -13.58 -1.39
CA LEU A 70 -6.07 -12.95 -2.63
C LEU A 70 -5.76 -13.96 -3.73
N LYS A 71 -6.41 -13.80 -4.89
CA LYS A 71 -6.12 -14.58 -6.10
C LYS A 71 -5.24 -13.80 -7.07
N PHE A 72 -4.19 -14.46 -7.54
CA PHE A 72 -3.32 -13.95 -8.59
C PHE A 72 -3.94 -14.20 -9.96
N MET A 73 -4.13 -13.13 -10.74
CA MET A 73 -4.77 -13.19 -12.06
C MET A 73 -3.73 -13.02 -13.17
N ASN A 74 -3.70 -13.96 -14.12
CA ASN A 74 -2.88 -13.89 -15.34
C ASN A 74 -1.38 -13.70 -15.06
N TRP A 75 -0.83 -14.55 -14.18
CA TRP A 75 0.58 -14.61 -13.83
C TRP A 75 1.37 -15.53 -14.75
#